data_AF-A0A939Y7C2-F1
#
_entry.id   AF-A0A939Y7C2-F1
#
_cell.length_a   1.000
_cell.length_b   1.000
_cell.length_c   1.000
_cell.angle_alpha   90.00
_cell.angle_beta   90.00
_cell.angle_gamma   90.00
#
_symmetry.space_group_name_H-M   'P 1'
#
loop_
_entity.id
_entity.type
_entity.pdbx_description
1 polymer ?
#
loop_
_entity_poly.entity_id
_entity_poly.type
_entity_poly.pdbx_seq_one_letter_code
_entity_poly.pdbx_strand_id
1 'polypeptide(L)' 'MTELHRKYRLSSLEEPTDEMLHALMEDVAASARQSSAQAEAEKKRRLAEAASIIALRRSQRKKSLYD' A
#
# COMPACT_ATOMS: atom_id res chain seq x y z
N MET A 1 -16.77 0.69 0.70
CA MET A 1 -17.51 -0.12 -0.29
C MET A 1 -18.92 0.42 -0.37
N THR A 2 -19.22 1.13 -1.46
CA THR A 2 -20.52 1.77 -1.70
C THR A 2 -21.60 0.71 -1.97
N GLU A 3 -22.88 1.06 -1.82
CA GLU A 3 -24.00 0.14 -2.16
C GLU A 3 -23.97 -0.29 -3.64
N LEU A 4 -23.49 0.60 -4.51
CA LEU A 4 -23.29 0.34 -5.94
C LEU A 4 -22.36 -0.86 -6.19
N HIS A 5 -21.25 -0.95 -5.44
CA HIS A 5 -20.30 -2.06 -5.54
C HIS A 5 -20.91 -3.40 -5.10
N ARG A 6 -21.91 -3.38 -4.22
CA ARG A 6 -22.57 -4.60 -3.74
C ARG A 6 -23.61 -5.11 -4.75
N LYS A 7 -24.31 -4.21 -5.42
CA LYS A 7 -25.38 -4.53 -6.39
C LYS A 7 -24.85 -5.16 -7.68
N TYR A 8 -23.67 -4.76 -8.15
CA TYR A 8 -23.09 -5.21 -9.43
C TYR A 8 -21.80 -6.01 -9.26
N ARG A 9 -21.61 -6.63 -8.09
CA ARG A 9 -20.62 -7.72 -7.95
C ARG A 9 -20.95 -8.83 -8.95
N LEU A 10 -19.97 -9.69 -9.23
CA LEU A 10 -19.98 -10.86 -10.14
C LEU A 10 -21.19 -11.82 -10.07
N SER A 11 -22.17 -11.56 -9.18
CA SER A 11 -23.45 -12.25 -9.05
C SER A 11 -24.63 -11.53 -9.72
N SER A 12 -24.46 -10.35 -10.31
CA SER A 12 -25.51 -9.64 -11.06
C SER A 12 -25.69 -10.26 -12.45
N LEU A 13 -26.94 -10.54 -12.83
CA LEU A 13 -27.33 -11.00 -14.18
C LEU A 13 -27.51 -9.84 -15.17
N GLU A 14 -27.55 -8.59 -14.68
CA GLU A 14 -27.64 -7.37 -15.50
C GLU A 14 -26.25 -6.73 -15.64
N GLU A 15 -25.90 -6.35 -16.88
CA GLU A 15 -24.69 -5.56 -17.15
C GLU A 15 -24.83 -4.14 -16.57
N PRO A 16 -23.81 -3.62 -15.88
CA PRO A 16 -23.82 -2.23 -15.43
C PRO A 16 -23.79 -1.28 -16.63
N THR A 17 -24.41 -0.11 -16.51
CA THR A 17 -24.26 0.93 -17.53
C THR A 17 -22.81 1.42 -17.57
N ASP A 18 -22.38 1.98 -18.70
CA ASP A 18 -21.02 2.52 -18.86
C ASP A 18 -20.68 3.57 -17.80
N GLU A 19 -21.65 4.41 -17.41
CA GLU A 19 -21.49 5.42 -16.35
C GLU A 19 -21.20 4.77 -14.99
N MET A 20 -21.89 3.67 -14.68
CA MET A 20 -21.69 2.94 -13.44
C MET A 20 -20.36 2.20 -13.45
N LEU A 21 -20.00 1.58 -14.57
CA LEU A 21 -18.68 0.96 -14.74
C LEU A 21 -17.57 1.98 -14.56
N HIS A 22 -17.72 3.17 -15.15
CA HIS A 22 -16.77 4.26 -15.01
C HIS A 22 -16.59 4.68 -13.54
N ALA A 23 -17.69 4.88 -12.80
CA ALA A 23 -17.63 5.19 -11.37
C ALA A 23 -16.93 4.10 -10.55
N LEU A 24 -17.19 2.82 -10.85
CA LEU A 24 -16.47 1.69 -10.24
C LEU A 24 -14.97 1.75 -10.53
N MET A 25 -14.60 2.04 -11.78
CA MET A 25 -13.20 2.15 -12.19
C MET A 25 -12.48 3.31 -11.49
N GLU A 26 -13.15 4.45 -11.32
CA GLU A 26 -12.60 5.60 -10.58
C GLU A 26 -12.33 5.26 -9.11
N ASP A 27 -13.30 4.62 -8.44
CA ASP A 27 -13.18 4.18 -7.04
C ASP A 27 -12.05 3.16 -6.86
N VAL A 28 -11.94 2.19 -7.77
CA VAL A 28 -10.86 1.21 -7.79
C VAL A 28 -9.51 1.91 -8.01
N ALA A 29 -9.42 2.83 -8.97
CA ALA A 29 -8.20 3.57 -9.24
C ALA A 29 -7.78 4.44 -8.05
N ALA A 30 -8.72 5.10 -7.38
CA ALA A 30 -8.46 5.86 -6.16
C ALA A 30 -7.93 4.98 -5.04
N SER A 31 -8.60 3.84 -4.80
CA SER A 31 -8.20 2.87 -3.78
C SER A 31 -6.81 2.27 -4.05
N ALA A 32 -6.51 1.95 -5.32
CA ALA A 32 -5.20 1.45 -5.74
C ALA A 32 -4.10 2.50 -5.50
N ARG A 33 -4.32 3.76 -5.91
CA ARG A 33 -3.36 4.86 -5.67
C ARG A 33 -3.07 5.04 -4.19
N GLN A 34 -4.11 5.05 -3.35
CA GLN A 34 -3.97 5.17 -1.90
C GLN A 34 -3.18 3.99 -1.31
N SER A 35 -3.53 2.77 -1.70
CA SER A 35 -2.84 1.56 -1.24
C SER A 35 -1.37 1.56 -1.62
N SER A 36 -1.03 1.92 -2.87
CA SER A 36 0.36 2.04 -3.32
C SER A 36 1.13 3.10 -2.55
N ALA A 37 0.54 4.28 -2.31
CA ALA A 37 1.17 5.35 -1.54
C ALA A 37 1.48 4.91 -0.10
N GLN A 38 0.54 4.20 0.55
CA GLN A 38 0.73 3.66 1.89
C GLN A 38 1.84 2.59 1.91
N ALA A 39 1.86 1.68 0.94
CA ALA A 39 2.86 0.63 0.84
C ALA A 39 4.29 1.22 0.66
N GLU A 40 4.45 2.23 -0.20
CA GLU A 40 5.73 2.91 -0.39
C GLU A 40 6.17 3.69 0.86
N ALA A 41 5.24 4.34 1.58
CA ALA A 41 5.56 5.01 2.84
C ALA A 41 6.07 4.01 3.90
N GLU A 42 5.38 2.88 4.08
CA GLU A 42 5.80 1.86 5.03
C GLU A 42 7.13 1.20 4.64
N LYS A 43 7.34 0.94 3.35
CA LYS A 43 8.62 0.44 2.83
C LYS A 43 9.76 1.40 3.16
N LYS A 44 9.59 2.70 2.91
CA LYS A 44 10.59 3.73 3.27
C LYS A 44 10.87 3.73 4.76
N ARG A 45 9.82 3.67 5.60
CA ARG A 45 9.96 3.60 7.06
C ARG A 45 10.80 2.41 7.51
N ARG A 46 10.47 1.20 7.01
CA ARG A 46 11.21 -0.04 7.34
C ARG A 46 12.66 -0.01 6.88
N LEU A 47 12.93 0.55 5.71
CA LEU A 47 14.30 0.68 5.20
C LEU A 47 15.13 1.64 6.07
N ALA A 48 14.56 2.76 6.50
CA ALA A 48 15.22 3.69 7.41
C ALA A 48 15.52 3.06 8.78
N GLU A 49 14.57 2.28 9.31
CA GLU A 49 14.74 1.51 10.55
C GLU A 49 15.88 0.48 10.42
N ALA A 50 15.88 -0.31 9.34
CA ALA A 50 16.92 -1.29 9.07
C ALA A 50 18.31 -0.64 8.91
N ALA A 51 18.40 0.47 8.18
CA ALA A 51 19.64 1.23 8.05
C ALA A 51 20.17 1.72 9.40
N SER A 52 19.29 2.19 10.29
CA SER A 52 19.65 2.65 11.64
C SER A 52 20.20 1.50 12.49
N ILE A 53 19.56 0.32 12.44
CA ILE A 53 20.03 -0.88 13.15
C ILE A 53 21.40 -1.31 12.63
N ILE A 54 21.60 -1.31 11.31
CA ILE A 54 22.89 -1.67 10.70
C ILE A 54 23.98 -0.68 11.13
N ALA A 55 23.70 0.62 11.14
CA ALA A 55 24.63 1.64 11.58
C ALA A 55 25.04 1.44 13.04
N LEU A 56 24.06 1.20 13.94
CA LEU A 56 24.32 0.94 15.36
C LEU A 56 25.23 -0.28 15.55
N ARG A 57 24.91 -1.41 14.91
CA ARG A 57 25.70 -2.65 14.99
C ARG A 57 27.12 -2.44 14.46
N ARG A 58 27.30 -1.68 13.38
CA ARG A 58 28.63 -1.33 12.85
C ARG A 58 29.45 -0.52 13.85
N SER A 59 28.83 0.45 14.51
CA SER A 59 29.50 1.28 15.53
C SER A 59 29.87 0.47 16.77
N GLN A 60 28.98 -0.40 17.25
CA GLN A 60 29.26 -1.30 18.38
C GLN A 60 30.42 -2.25 18.08
N ARG A 61 30.42 -2.87 16.89
CA ARG A 61 31.52 -3.74 16.45
C ARG A 61 32.84 -2.99 16.34
N LYS A 62 32.84 -1.75 15.83
CA LYS A 62 34.05 -0.92 15.79
C LYS A 62 34.56 -0.65 17.20
N LYS A 63 33.70 -0.24 18.12
CA LYS A 63 34.08 0.05 19.51
C LYS A 63 34.71 -1.18 20.19
N SER A 64 34.07 -2.34 20.07
CA SER A 64 34.59 -3.62 20.59
C SER A 64 35.92 -4.08 19.98
N LEU A 65 36.36 -3.52 18.85
CA LEU A 65 37.62 -3.87 18.21
C LEU A 65 38.81 -3.04 18.74
N TYR A 66 38.52 -1.94 19.44
CA TYR A 66 39.50 -1.03 20.02
C TYR A 66 39.44 -0.99 21.56
N ASP A 67 38.50 -1.72 22.17
CA ASP A 67 38.44 -2.04 23.60
C ASP A 67 39.20 -3.36 23.86
#